data_AF-A0A4Y2P787-F1
#
_entry.id   AF-A0A4Y2P787-F1
#
_cell.length_a   1.000
_cell.length_b   1.000
_cell.length_c   1.000
_cell.angle_alpha   90.00
_cell.angle_beta   90.00
_cell.angle_gamma   90.00
#
_symmetry.space_group_name_H-M   'P 1'
#
loop_
_entity.id
_entity.type
_entity.pdbx_description
1 polymer ?
#
loop_
_entity_poly.entity_id
_entity_poly.type
_entity_poly.pdbx_seq_one_letter_code
_entity_poly.pdbx_strand_id
1 'polypeptide(L)'
;MVERLNKTLIDSLSHLVSVKQEDWCEYLPFALMAFRNAFHTTLKECPSYLVFGRDPVMPYHLVFSDKFRSYSDEPSYAQELVSKLQYSFDLVKENLETAAEKSLCIHESGKI
;
A
#
# COMPACT_ATOMS: atom_id res chain seq x y z
N MET A 1 -16.29 32.60 2.28
CA MET A 1 -15.86 31.17 2.25
C MET A 1 -14.49 31.01 1.61
N VAL A 2 -14.26 31.60 0.44
CA VAL A 2 -12.95 31.59 -0.25
C VAL A 2 -11.83 32.20 0.58
N GLU A 3 -12.06 33.33 1.26
CA GLU A 3 -11.03 33.97 2.11
C GLU A 3 -10.56 33.08 3.27
N ARG A 4 -11.49 32.33 3.87
CA ARG A 4 -11.18 31.39 4.96
C ARG A 4 -10.35 30.22 4.43
N LEU A 5 -10.73 29.71 3.25
CA LEU A 5 -9.96 28.68 2.55
C LEU A 5 -8.55 29.18 2.24
N ASN A 6 -8.41 30.38 1.67
CA ASN A 6 -7.11 30.97 1.35
C ASN A 6 -6.25 31.12 2.61
N LYS A 7 -6.84 31.59 3.71
CA LYS A 7 -6.14 31.68 5.00
C LYS A 7 -5.64 30.31 5.48
N THR A 8 -6.49 29.30 5.49
CA THR A 8 -6.11 27.93 5.91
C THR A 8 -5.06 27.31 4.99
N LEU A 9 -5.12 27.57 3.68
CA LEU A 9 -4.11 27.09 2.74
C LEU A 9 -2.76 27.76 2.97
N ILE A 10 -2.73 29.08 3.15
CA ILE A 10 -1.47 29.80 3.43
C ILE A 10 -0.86 29.29 4.74
N ASP A 11 -1.66 29.10 5.78
CA ASP A 11 -1.21 28.57 7.08
C ASP A 11 -0.72 27.12 6.98
N SER A 12 -1.38 26.27 6.19
CA SER A 12 -0.93 24.89 5.95
C SER A 12 0.39 24.87 5.16
N LEU A 13 0.51 25.71 4.14
CA LEU A 13 1.72 25.82 3.32
C LEU A 13 2.89 26.40 4.10
N SER A 14 2.69 27.38 4.99
CA SER A 14 3.77 27.93 5.80
C SER A 14 4.46 26.88 6.70
N HIS A 15 3.77 25.78 7.02
CA HIS A 15 4.34 24.67 7.77
C HIS A 15 4.97 23.57 6.89
N LEU A 16 4.55 23.45 5.63
CA LEU A 16 4.98 22.38 4.73
C LEU A 16 6.17 22.77 3.84
N VAL A 17 6.26 24.05 3.51
CA VAL A 17 7.20 24.56 2.51
C VAL A 17 8.57 24.84 3.15
N SER A 18 9.64 24.71 2.38
CA SER A 18 10.99 25.06 2.84
C SER A 18 11.11 26.51 3.31
N VAL A 19 12.14 26.80 4.11
CA VAL A 19 12.45 28.16 4.60
C VAL A 19 12.57 29.18 3.47
N LYS A 20 13.00 28.75 2.27
CA LYS A 20 13.15 29.61 1.09
C LYS A 20 11.87 29.82 0.30
N GLN A 21 10.82 29.04 0.58
CA GLN A 21 9.52 29.11 -0.08
C GLN A 21 9.52 28.89 -1.60
N GLU A 22 10.49 28.15 -2.13
CA GLU A 22 10.62 27.89 -3.57
C GLU A 22 9.81 26.66 -4.03
N ASP A 23 9.42 25.80 -3.08
CA ASP A 23 8.82 24.48 -3.27
C ASP A 23 7.30 24.45 -3.01
N TRP A 24 6.66 25.61 -2.81
CA TRP A 24 5.24 25.70 -2.45
C TRP A 24 4.29 25.02 -3.45
N CYS A 25 4.63 25.05 -4.74
CA CYS A 25 3.87 24.38 -5.80
C CYS A 25 3.79 22.87 -5.59
N GLU A 26 4.85 22.25 -5.06
CA GLU A 26 4.93 20.81 -4.82
C GLU A 26 4.04 20.39 -3.64
N TYR A 27 3.92 21.26 -2.64
CA TYR A 27 3.11 20.99 -1.43
C TYR A 27 1.62 21.37 -1.59
N LEU A 28 1.28 22.19 -2.58
CA LEU A 28 -0.10 22.65 -2.81
C LEU A 28 -1.12 21.51 -2.96
N PRO A 29 -0.88 20.44 -3.76
CA PRO A 29 -1.80 19.32 -3.86
C PRO A 29 -2.05 18.63 -2.51
N PHE A 30 -1.03 18.50 -1.67
CA PHE A 30 -1.13 17.88 -0.36
C PHE A 30 -1.93 18.75 0.62
N ALA A 31 -1.68 20.06 0.65
CA ALA A 31 -2.46 21.00 1.45
C ALA A 31 -3.94 21.01 1.05
N LEU A 32 -4.23 20.99 -0.25
CA LEU A 32 -5.59 20.89 -0.78
C LEU A 32 -6.26 19.56 -0.44
N MET A 33 -5.51 18.45 -0.48
CA MET A 33 -6.01 17.13 -0.09
C MET A 33 -6.41 17.13 1.39
N ALA A 34 -5.54 17.61 2.28
CA ALA A 34 -5.82 17.71 3.70
C ALA A 34 -7.06 18.59 3.95
N PHE A 35 -7.14 19.75 3.31
CA PHE A 35 -8.28 20.66 3.47
C PHE A 35 -9.62 20.03 3.04
N ARG A 36 -9.66 19.30 1.93
CA ARG A 36 -10.88 18.65 1.41
C ARG A 36 -11.36 17.49 2.28
N ASN A 37 -10.44 16.86 3.00
CA ASN A 37 -10.69 15.66 3.80
C ASN A 37 -10.78 15.97 5.30
N ALA A 38 -10.55 17.21 5.70
CA ALA A 38 -10.76 17.65 7.07
C ALA A 38 -12.25 17.92 7.31
N PHE A 39 -12.72 17.59 8.52
CA PHE A 39 -14.07 17.92 8.95
C PHE A 39 -14.24 19.43 9.11
N HIS A 40 -15.25 20.01 8.48
CA HIS A 40 -15.51 21.45 8.59
C HIS A 40 -16.72 21.70 9.49
N THR A 41 -16.51 22.45 10.57
CA THR A 41 -17.56 22.72 11.59
C THR A 41 -18.79 23.44 11.03
N THR A 42 -18.62 24.27 10.00
CA THR A 42 -19.72 24.99 9.33
C THR A 42 -20.57 24.07 8.47
N LEU A 43 -19.93 23.11 7.79
CA LEU A 43 -20.60 22.14 6.91
C LEU A 43 -21.11 20.92 7.68
N LYS A 44 -20.60 20.73 8.91
CA LYS A 44 -20.75 19.49 9.70
C LYS A 44 -20.34 18.25 8.91
N GLU A 45 -19.48 18.44 7.92
CA GLU A 45 -18.88 17.38 7.15
C GLU A 45 -17.59 17.82 6.42
N CYS A 46 -16.89 16.87 5.80
CA CYS A 46 -15.77 17.04 4.89
C CYS A 46 -16.25 17.53 3.51
N PRO A 47 -15.57 18.52 2.92
CA PRO A 47 -15.89 18.98 1.57
C PRO A 47 -15.89 17.88 0.50
N SER A 48 -14.97 16.92 0.57
CA SER A 48 -14.90 15.81 -0.39
C SER A 48 -16.12 14.91 -0.35
N TYR A 49 -16.62 14.60 0.85
CA TYR A 49 -17.83 13.81 1.02
C TYR A 49 -19.06 14.50 0.42
N LEU A 50 -19.20 15.80 0.62
CA LEU A 50 -20.34 16.55 0.06
C LEU A 50 -20.33 16.62 -1.46
N VAL A 51 -19.16 16.64 -2.09
CA VAL A 51 -19.02 16.69 -3.55
C VAL A 51 -19.17 15.31 -4.19
N PHE A 52 -18.58 14.27 -3.58
CA PHE A 52 -18.47 12.94 -4.19
C PHE A 52 -19.35 11.87 -3.55
N GLY A 53 -20.01 12.15 -2.42
CA GLY A 53 -20.86 11.23 -1.67
C GLY A 53 -20.11 10.06 -1.04
N ARG A 54 -18.78 10.12 -0.94
CA ARG A 54 -17.93 9.04 -0.43
C ARG A 54 -16.68 9.59 0.23
N ASP A 55 -16.20 8.86 1.22
CA ASP A 55 -14.91 9.15 1.84
C ASP A 55 -13.77 8.83 0.85
N PRO A 56 -12.82 9.75 0.65
CA PRO A 56 -11.68 9.49 -0.19
C PRO A 56 -10.75 8.47 0.46
N VAL A 57 -10.58 7.35 -0.21
CA VAL A 57 -9.67 6.29 0.21
C VAL A 57 -8.26 6.64 -0.23
N MET A 58 -7.35 6.75 0.73
CA MET A 58 -5.92 6.92 0.44
C MET A 58 -5.38 5.61 -0.16
N PRO A 59 -4.68 5.65 -1.31
CA PRO A 59 -4.18 4.45 -1.95
C PRO A 59 -2.93 3.93 -1.23
N TYR A 60 -3.11 3.30 -0.07
CA TYR A 60 -2.02 2.76 0.75
C TYR A 60 -1.09 1.84 -0.06
N HIS A 61 -1.64 1.01 -0.94
CA HIS A 61 -0.86 0.13 -1.80
C HIS A 61 0.10 0.87 -2.74
N LEU A 62 -0.20 2.11 -3.14
CA LEU A 62 0.68 2.95 -3.98
C LEU A 62 1.72 3.71 -3.13
N VAL A 63 1.34 4.10 -1.91
CA VAL A 63 2.25 4.81 -0.98
C VAL A 63 3.28 3.87 -0.36
N PHE A 64 2.87 2.64 -0.08
CA PHE A 64 3.69 1.60 0.54
C PHE A 64 4.04 0.47 -0.41
N SER A 65 3.72 0.58 -1.72
CA SER A 65 4.27 -0.37 -2.69
C SER A 65 5.77 -0.30 -2.61
N ASP A 66 6.38 -1.47 -2.49
CA ASP A 66 7.82 -1.61 -2.70
C ASP A 66 8.15 -0.96 -4.05
N LYS A 67 9.23 -0.17 -4.10
CA LYS A 67 9.66 0.49 -5.35
C LYS A 67 9.64 -0.58 -6.42
N PHE A 68 8.89 -0.36 -7.51
CA PHE A 68 8.76 -1.32 -8.61
C PHE A 68 10.11 -1.99 -8.82
N ARG A 69 10.17 -3.32 -8.62
CA ARG A 69 11.37 -4.09 -8.95
C ARG A 69 11.64 -3.82 -10.41
N SER A 70 12.63 -2.98 -10.70
CA SER A 70 13.02 -2.68 -12.06
C SER A 70 13.64 -3.96 -12.59
N TYR A 71 12.89 -4.72 -13.37
CA TYR A 71 13.37 -5.91 -14.08
C TYR A 71 14.23 -5.52 -15.29
N SER A 72 14.88 -4.36 -15.24
CA SER A 72 15.75 -3.87 -16.29
C SER A 72 17.08 -4.61 -16.18
N ASP A 73 17.17 -5.67 -16.98
CA ASP A 73 18.39 -6.35 -17.44
C ASP A 73 19.25 -7.03 -16.37
N GLU A 74 18.93 -8.29 -16.07
CA GLU A 74 19.96 -9.26 -15.71
C GLU A 74 19.41 -10.70 -15.94
N PRO A 75 20.17 -11.64 -16.54
CA PRO A 75 19.80 -13.08 -16.60
C PRO A 75 19.50 -13.73 -15.23
N SER A 76 19.75 -13.00 -14.15
CA SER A 76 19.45 -13.33 -12.76
C SER A 76 17.96 -13.55 -12.47
N TYR A 77 17.01 -12.79 -13.05
CA TYR A 77 15.59 -12.96 -12.66
C TYR A 77 15.01 -14.31 -13.11
N ALA A 78 15.32 -14.74 -14.34
CA ALA A 78 14.88 -16.04 -14.84
C ALA A 78 15.46 -17.18 -14.00
N GLN A 79 16.74 -17.07 -13.62
CA GLN A 79 17.41 -18.04 -12.74
C GLN A 79 16.83 -18.03 -11.32
N GLU A 80 16.59 -16.85 -10.75
CA GLU A 80 15.98 -16.69 -9.43
C GLU A 80 14.56 -17.27 -9.39
N LEU A 81 13.77 -17.05 -10.45
CA LEU A 81 12.43 -17.58 -10.58
C LEU A 81 12.44 -19.12 -10.68
N VAL A 82 13.33 -19.68 -11.50
CA VAL A 82 13.51 -21.14 -11.62
C VAL A 82 13.91 -21.75 -10.29
N SER A 83 14.88 -21.15 -9.58
CA SER A 83 15.33 -21.62 -8.26
C SER A 83 14.19 -21.57 -7.22
N LYS A 84 13.39 -20.50 -7.20
CA LYS A 84 12.23 -20.38 -6.28
C LYS A 84 11.16 -21.43 -6.57
N LEU A 85 10.89 -21.69 -7.85
CA LEU A 85 9.92 -22.72 -8.25
C LEU A 85 10.41 -24.11 -7.87
N GLN A 86 11.67 -24.45 -8.17
CA GLN A 86 12.26 -25.74 -7.78
C GLN A 86 12.20 -25.95 -6.28
N TYR A 87 12.62 -24.97 -5.48
CA TYR A 87 12.49 -25.04 -4.03
C TYR A 87 11.04 -25.28 -3.57
N SER A 88 10.08 -24.57 -4.16
CA SER A 88 8.66 -24.72 -3.82
C SER A 88 8.14 -26.12 -4.18
N PHE A 89 8.57 -26.67 -5.33
CA PHE A 89 8.20 -28.02 -5.74
C PHE A 89 8.82 -29.09 -4.85
N ASP A 90 10.08 -28.94 -4.47
CA ASP A 90 10.77 -29.86 -3.55
C ASP A 90 10.07 -29.87 -2.18
N LEU A 91 9.71 -28.69 -1.67
CA LEU A 91 8.95 -28.56 -0.42
C LEU A 91 7.58 -29.24 -0.49
N VAL A 92 6.86 -29.06 -1.61
CA VAL A 92 5.58 -29.74 -1.82
C VAL A 92 5.77 -31.25 -1.89
N LYS A 93 6.82 -31.73 -2.54
CA LYS A 93 7.13 -33.15 -2.66
C LYS A 93 7.42 -33.78 -1.30
N GLU A 94 8.26 -33.15 -0.48
CA GLU A 94 8.56 -33.62 0.89
C GLU A 94 7.29 -33.67 1.77
N ASN A 95 6.42 -32.67 1.65
CA ASN A 95 5.14 -32.64 2.36
C ASN A 95 4.21 -33.79 1.91
N LEU A 96 4.23 -34.15 0.63
CA LEU A 96 3.45 -35.28 0.11
C LEU A 96 3.99 -36.63 0.59
N GLU A 97 5.32 -36.80 0.61
CA GLU A 97 5.97 -38.02 1.10
C GLU A 97 5.69 -38.23 2.59
N THR A 98 5.88 -37.20 3.41
CA THR A 98 5.57 -37.23 4.85
C THR A 98 4.09 -37.44 5.14
N ALA A 99 3.18 -36.92 4.31
CA ALA A 99 1.75 -37.18 4.43
C ALA A 99 1.41 -38.65 4.08
N ALA A 100 2.03 -39.21 3.04
CA ALA A 100 1.85 -40.60 2.64
C ALA A 100 2.34 -41.56 3.74
N GLU A 101 3.51 -41.33 4.31
CA GLU A 101 4.05 -42.12 5.43
C GLU A 101 3.13 -42.09 6.65
N LYS A 102 2.64 -40.89 7.04
CA LYS A 102 1.67 -40.77 8.14
C LYS A 102 0.39 -41.57 7.87
N SER A 103 -0.12 -41.54 6.64
CA SER A 103 -1.33 -42.30 6.29
C SER A 103 -1.13 -43.82 6.34
N LEU A 104 0.07 -44.31 6.01
CA LEU A 104 0.44 -45.73 6.13
C LEU A 104 0.56 -46.15 7.61
N CYS A 105 1.25 -45.38 8.44
CA CYS A 105 1.38 -45.66 9.87
C CYS A 105 0.02 -45.72 10.61
N ILE A 106 -0.93 -44.86 10.21
CA ILE A 106 -2.30 -44.88 10.74
C ILE A 106 -3.04 -46.15 10.30
N HIS A 107 -2.88 -46.58 9.04
CA HIS A 107 -3.54 -47.79 8.56
C HIS A 107 -2.97 -49.07 9.19
N GLU A 108 -1.66 -49.15 9.41
CA GLU A 108 -1.02 -50.29 10.07
C GLU A 108 -1.36 -50.38 11.56
N SER A 109 -1.52 -49.25 12.25
CA SER A 109 -1.92 -49.21 13.67
C SER A 109 -3.39 -49.58 13.92
N GLY A 110 -4.24 -49.56 12.88
CA GLY A 110 -5.65 -49.95 12.96
C GLY A 110 -5.95 -51.42 12.63
N LYS A 111 -4.91 -52.25 12.41
CA LYS A 111 -5.02 -53.68 12.07
C LYS A 111 -4.71 -54.64 13.24
N ILE A 112 -4.58 -54.13 14.47
CA ILE A 112 -4.40 -54.92 15.71
C ILE A 112 -5.71 -54.98 16.48
#